data_AF-A0A1V3QM55-F1
#
_entry.id   AF-A0A1V3QM55-F1
#
_cell.length_a   1.000
_cell.length_b   1.000
_cell.length_c   1.000
_cell.angle_alpha   90.00
_cell.angle_beta   90.00
_cell.angle_gamma   90.00
#
_symmetry.space_group_name_H-M   'P 1'
#
loop_
_entity.id
_entity.type
_entity.pdbx_description
1 polymer ?
#
loop_
_entity_poly.entity_id
_entity_poly.type
_entity_poly.pdbx_seq_one_letter_code
_entity_poly.pdbx_strand_id
1 'polypeptide(L)'
;MIRRREVLALLLMLAPLPSPATVFSGEVQVADAQEIFTPPSMSSPVVLRYYVADGAQVRKGDDLLRIDAGPAETQLRTLQSQIEQTAAKNAKEIASLELKQADAELALADAQAERDTAAQDAGIPKSVISALNYDRYQGEMQRTERALALKQQEVVQAIAAVARRRQDSELELRKQRLSLGFYQDQVAGAVVRAERDGTVIHGFDNMFGTGGRYEEGSSSYPGTNVGEVVGSGSAYTVHGWVLEPDRAGLRVNQPVRLHFDALPGSELPGRIRAIAGASASKSEWGDGRYFEVDIALPADMTLPLRPGMSVRVDSEPATAGDRGTPVVAGHDEPLHIDGEIYAQQSLAISPPAVDGLWQMTVTQMAGDGEVVKKGDMLVVFDGGEVVKNLTAKQGQLDEKRRTQEQLRLDLADRAREAELATAQAKADMEKAQRKANQPKEYIARVDYQKLVIARTKAERRMALTTQRERVAADERAAEQRMADADAGQLDEEVKKLKESLASLNVTAPRGGIVLHQNSWSGGKVDVGSQIWRGQSVAQMPDLSTLAVRAMLPERELTRVSPGQRVRVVVAGGGDRSMSGRIVELGGTVHSKSRVEAVPVVDLVVRLDQDPGRLKLKPGQAVQVEIPVVPGASR
;
A
#
# COMPACT_ATOMS: atom_id res chain seq x y z
N MET A 1 35.65 74.64 64.84
CA MET A 1 34.71 74.47 65.97
C MET A 1 33.31 74.28 65.40
N ILE A 2 32.57 73.26 65.88
CA ILE A 2 31.13 72.97 65.62
C ILE A 2 30.83 72.32 64.24
N ARG A 3 30.03 71.26 64.02
CA ARG A 3 29.65 69.98 64.66
C ARG A 3 28.89 69.19 63.56
N ARG A 4 28.96 67.85 63.58
CA ARG A 4 28.33 66.86 62.66
C ARG A 4 26.79 66.93 62.49
N ARG A 5 26.28 66.50 61.32
CA ARG A 5 25.02 65.74 61.02
C ARG A 5 25.09 65.21 59.56
N GLU A 6 25.27 63.90 59.33
CA GLU A 6 24.27 62.87 58.91
C GLU A 6 23.64 63.09 57.51
N VAL A 7 24.03 62.33 56.48
CA VAL A 7 23.49 61.03 55.98
C VAL A 7 22.16 61.18 55.19
N LEU A 8 22.13 60.83 53.89
CA LEU A 8 21.31 59.72 53.34
C LEU A 8 21.53 59.51 51.82
N ALA A 9 21.57 58.23 51.44
CA ALA A 9 21.71 57.69 50.09
C ALA A 9 20.40 57.79 49.27
N LEU A 10 20.54 57.95 47.95
CA LEU A 10 19.45 57.78 46.98
C LEU A 10 19.78 56.56 46.10
N LEU A 11 19.27 55.40 46.50
CA LEU A 11 19.25 54.17 45.69
C LEU A 11 17.86 54.12 45.05
N LEU A 12 17.80 54.38 43.73
CA LEU A 12 16.58 54.21 42.95
C LEU A 12 16.18 52.73 42.94
N MET A 13 15.10 52.39 43.64
CA MET A 13 14.31 51.18 43.36
C MET A 13 13.44 51.45 42.14
N LEU A 14 13.79 50.85 40.99
CA LEU A 14 12.80 50.60 39.94
C LEU A 14 11.88 49.49 40.43
N ALA A 15 10.64 49.83 40.78
CA ALA A 15 9.58 48.85 40.93
C ALA A 15 9.29 48.21 39.56
N PRO A 16 9.18 46.87 39.45
CA PRO A 16 8.71 46.25 38.21
C PRO A 16 7.27 46.70 37.96
N LEU A 17 7.02 47.30 36.80
CA LEU A 17 5.66 47.58 36.32
C LEU A 17 4.85 46.27 36.31
N PRO A 18 3.59 46.26 36.79
CA PRO A 18 2.76 45.08 36.69
C PRO A 18 2.54 44.75 35.21
N SER A 19 2.94 43.55 34.80
CA SER A 19 2.58 43.04 33.48
C SER A 19 1.06 42.96 33.40
N PRO A 20 0.41 43.48 32.35
CA PRO A 20 -1.04 43.43 32.23
C PRO A 20 -1.51 41.99 32.26
N ALA A 21 -2.59 41.73 33.00
CA ALA A 21 -3.24 40.44 33.06
C ALA A 21 -3.64 40.02 31.64
N THR A 22 -3.08 38.91 31.17
CA THR A 22 -3.37 38.38 29.84
C THR A 22 -4.38 37.26 29.98
N VAL A 23 -5.50 37.41 29.28
CA VAL A 23 -6.50 36.36 29.10
C VAL A 23 -6.41 35.91 27.66
N PHE A 24 -6.27 34.61 27.44
CA PHE A 24 -6.21 34.05 26.10
C PHE A 24 -6.91 32.71 26.04
N SER A 25 -7.33 32.33 24.84
CA SER A 25 -8.03 31.08 24.58
C SER A 25 -7.07 30.00 24.11
N GLY A 26 -7.34 28.77 24.48
CA GLY A 26 -6.62 27.59 24.04
C GLY A 26 -7.53 26.39 23.94
N GLU A 27 -6.94 25.27 23.52
CA GLU A 27 -7.60 23.99 23.45
C GLU A 27 -6.78 22.92 24.17
N VAL A 28 -7.46 21.89 24.67
CA VAL A 28 -6.80 20.71 25.23
C VAL A 28 -6.26 19.83 24.09
N GLN A 29 -4.98 19.51 24.11
CA GLN A 29 -4.35 18.54 23.23
C GLN A 29 -3.75 17.39 24.06
N VAL A 30 -3.38 16.31 23.40
CA VAL A 30 -2.64 15.22 24.03
C VAL A 30 -1.22 15.22 23.49
N ALA A 31 -0.25 15.34 24.40
CA ALA A 31 1.16 15.49 24.04
C ALA A 31 1.72 14.29 23.26
N ASP A 32 1.12 13.12 23.46
CA ASP A 32 1.47 11.86 22.81
C ASP A 32 0.37 11.40 21.84
N ALA A 33 -0.11 12.28 20.95
CA ALA A 33 -0.97 11.90 19.82
C ALA A 33 -0.15 11.28 18.68
N GLN A 34 -0.68 10.23 18.03
CA GLN A 34 -0.06 9.63 16.83
C GLN A 34 -0.77 10.21 15.61
N GLU A 35 -0.11 11.04 14.83
CA GLU A 35 -0.69 11.53 13.57
C GLU A 35 -0.83 10.38 12.56
N ILE A 36 -1.99 10.35 11.89
CA ILE A 36 -2.33 9.40 10.83
C ILE A 36 -2.15 10.15 9.51
N PHE A 37 -1.05 9.87 8.83
CA PHE A 37 -0.79 10.42 7.51
C PHE A 37 -1.26 9.47 6.41
N THR A 38 -1.79 10.04 5.34
CA THR A 38 -1.99 9.29 4.10
C THR A 38 -0.66 8.75 3.59
N PRO A 39 -0.50 7.43 3.42
CA PRO A 39 0.75 6.84 2.96
C PRO A 39 1.22 7.33 1.58
N PRO A 40 2.52 7.19 1.27
CA PRO A 40 3.02 7.41 -0.07
C PRO A 40 2.35 6.46 -1.08
N SER A 41 1.95 7.00 -2.23
CA SER A 41 1.28 6.25 -3.29
C SER A 41 1.77 6.68 -4.68
N MET A 42 1.61 5.80 -5.67
CA MET A 42 1.82 6.10 -7.08
C MET A 42 0.65 6.90 -7.70
N SER A 43 -0.51 6.91 -7.04
CA SER A 43 -1.65 7.72 -7.43
C SER A 43 -1.79 8.92 -6.49
N SER A 44 -2.27 10.04 -7.02
CA SER A 44 -2.54 11.24 -6.25
C SER A 44 -3.63 12.05 -6.97
N PRO A 45 -4.81 12.27 -6.36
CA PRO A 45 -5.20 11.88 -5.01
C PRO A 45 -5.44 10.36 -4.84
N VAL A 46 -5.43 9.88 -3.59
CA VAL A 46 -5.74 8.49 -3.22
C VAL A 46 -7.04 8.39 -2.44
N VAL A 47 -7.78 7.31 -2.65
CA VAL A 47 -9.00 7.02 -1.89
C VAL A 47 -8.64 6.21 -0.65
N LEU A 48 -9.17 6.62 0.51
CA LEU A 48 -9.09 5.88 1.76
C LEU A 48 -10.05 4.69 1.69
N ARG A 49 -9.52 3.49 1.40
CA ARG A 49 -10.32 2.26 1.19
C ARG A 49 -10.78 1.62 2.48
N TYR A 50 -10.04 1.85 3.56
CA TYR A 50 -10.42 1.49 4.89
C TYR A 50 -9.90 2.60 5.79
N TYR A 51 -10.79 3.15 6.59
CA TYR A 51 -10.43 4.03 7.67
C TYR A 51 -11.24 3.57 8.87
N VAL A 52 -10.56 3.21 9.96
CA VAL A 52 -11.20 2.90 11.24
C VAL A 52 -12.22 3.98 11.59
N ALA A 53 -13.32 3.64 12.25
CA ALA A 53 -14.35 4.63 12.56
C ALA A 53 -13.83 5.68 13.56
N ASP A 54 -14.32 6.90 13.42
CA ASP A 54 -14.02 7.96 14.37
C ASP A 54 -14.54 7.61 15.78
N GLY A 55 -13.75 7.94 16.80
CA GLY A 55 -14.03 7.62 18.21
C GLY A 55 -13.75 6.16 18.59
N ALA A 56 -13.40 5.29 17.62
CA ALA A 56 -13.11 3.89 17.91
C ALA A 56 -11.84 3.73 18.77
N GLN A 57 -11.88 2.76 19.68
CA GLN A 57 -10.69 2.34 20.42
C GLN A 57 -9.87 1.35 19.60
N VAL A 58 -8.57 1.63 19.48
CA VAL A 58 -7.60 0.80 18.78
C VAL A 58 -6.48 0.39 19.72
N ARG A 59 -5.92 -0.79 19.48
CA ARG A 59 -4.71 -1.28 20.14
C ARG A 59 -3.51 -1.13 19.22
N LYS A 60 -2.33 -1.08 19.83
CA LYS A 60 -1.06 -1.13 19.12
C LYS A 60 -1.04 -2.34 18.16
N GLY A 61 -0.80 -2.05 16.89
CA GLY A 61 -0.75 -3.02 15.79
C GLY A 61 -2.03 -3.11 14.95
N ASP A 62 -3.14 -2.53 15.41
CA ASP A 62 -4.39 -2.50 14.63
C ASP A 62 -4.21 -1.64 13.37
N ASP A 63 -4.83 -2.05 12.26
CA ASP A 63 -4.84 -1.27 11.03
C ASP A 63 -5.73 -0.03 11.23
N LEU A 64 -5.20 1.15 10.96
CA LEU A 64 -5.91 2.43 11.08
C LEU A 64 -6.47 2.87 9.75
N LEU A 65 -5.61 2.85 8.74
CA LEU A 65 -5.88 3.43 7.42
C LEU A 65 -5.28 2.53 6.36
N ARG A 66 -6.03 2.25 5.31
CA ARG A 66 -5.52 1.60 4.10
C ARG A 66 -5.95 2.38 2.87
N ILE A 67 -5.00 2.64 1.98
CA ILE A 67 -5.25 3.31 0.71
C ILE A 67 -5.36 2.29 -0.43
N ASP A 68 -5.86 2.75 -1.57
CA ASP A 68 -5.86 1.97 -2.81
C ASP A 68 -4.42 1.80 -3.36
N ALA A 69 -3.83 0.63 -3.14
CA ALA A 69 -2.54 0.25 -3.69
C ALA A 69 -2.62 -0.33 -5.12
N GLY A 70 -3.78 -0.27 -5.77
CA GLY A 70 -4.05 -0.92 -7.06
C GLY A 70 -2.97 -0.73 -8.12
N PRO A 71 -2.45 0.49 -8.37
CA PRO A 71 -1.37 0.70 -9.33
C PRO A 71 -0.07 -0.04 -8.94
N ALA A 72 0.32 0.00 -7.67
CA ALA A 72 1.52 -0.68 -7.17
C ALA A 72 1.36 -2.20 -7.20
N GLU A 73 0.19 -2.72 -6.84
CA GLU A 73 -0.12 -4.15 -6.92
C GLU A 73 -0.12 -4.67 -8.36
N THR A 74 -0.69 -3.90 -9.30
CA THR A 74 -0.67 -4.27 -10.71
C THR A 74 0.76 -4.28 -11.24
N GLN A 75 1.57 -3.27 -10.92
CA GLN A 75 2.98 -3.23 -11.31
C GLN A 75 3.78 -4.39 -10.70
N LEU A 76 3.50 -4.75 -9.46
CA LEU A 76 4.10 -5.89 -8.77
C LEU A 76 3.79 -7.21 -9.49
N ARG A 77 2.53 -7.46 -9.85
CA ARG A 77 2.12 -8.65 -10.63
C ARG A 77 2.79 -8.67 -12.01
N THR A 78 2.82 -7.53 -12.71
CA THR A 78 3.49 -7.41 -14.01
C THR A 78 4.97 -7.72 -13.91
N LEU A 79 5.67 -7.17 -12.91
CA LEU A 79 7.09 -7.44 -12.68
C LEU A 79 7.36 -8.90 -12.33
N GLN A 80 6.50 -9.54 -11.53
CA GLN A 80 6.63 -10.98 -11.22
C GLN A 80 6.57 -11.83 -12.49
N SER A 81 5.57 -11.59 -13.33
CA SER A 81 5.43 -12.30 -14.62
C SER A 81 6.61 -12.01 -15.56
N GLN A 82 7.06 -10.75 -15.63
CA GLN A 82 8.24 -10.38 -16.42
C GLN A 82 9.53 -11.05 -15.92
N ILE A 83 9.73 -11.16 -14.61
CA ILE A 83 10.90 -11.84 -14.03
C ILE A 83 10.89 -13.33 -14.42
N GLU A 84 9.73 -13.98 -14.34
CA GLU A 84 9.60 -15.39 -14.74
C GLU A 84 9.91 -15.57 -16.24
N GLN A 85 9.36 -14.71 -17.10
CA GLN A 85 9.63 -14.74 -18.54
C GLN A 85 11.10 -14.44 -18.86
N THR A 86 11.68 -13.40 -18.26
CA THR A 86 13.10 -13.05 -18.40
C THR A 86 13.98 -14.20 -17.91
N ALA A 87 13.64 -14.85 -16.80
CA ALA A 87 14.39 -15.99 -16.29
C ALA A 87 14.33 -17.19 -17.24
N ALA A 88 13.14 -17.52 -17.78
CA ALA A 88 12.98 -18.60 -18.75
C ALA A 88 13.72 -18.33 -20.06
N LYS A 89 13.61 -17.10 -20.59
CA LYS A 89 14.35 -16.65 -21.77
C LYS A 89 15.86 -16.72 -21.56
N ASN A 90 16.34 -16.21 -20.42
CA ASN A 90 17.76 -16.22 -20.08
C ASN A 90 18.29 -17.65 -19.95
N ALA A 91 17.53 -18.55 -19.31
CA ALA A 91 17.88 -19.96 -19.22
C ALA A 91 17.98 -20.62 -20.59
N LYS A 92 17.04 -20.33 -21.51
CA LYS A 92 17.09 -20.84 -22.90
C LYS A 92 18.35 -20.36 -23.64
N GLU A 93 18.63 -19.05 -23.58
CA GLU A 93 19.79 -18.48 -24.27
C GLU A 93 21.12 -19.01 -23.73
N ILE A 94 21.24 -19.16 -22.39
CA ILE A 94 22.42 -19.75 -21.76
C ILE A 94 22.59 -21.20 -22.20
N ALA A 95 21.53 -22.01 -22.14
CA ALA A 95 21.59 -23.42 -22.56
C ALA A 95 21.93 -23.58 -24.05
N SER A 96 21.42 -22.69 -24.92
CA SER A 96 21.78 -22.68 -26.34
C SER A 96 23.26 -22.35 -26.58
N LEU A 97 23.84 -21.42 -25.79
CA LEU A 97 25.28 -21.14 -25.85
C LEU A 97 26.12 -22.30 -25.29
N GLU A 98 25.66 -22.98 -24.25
CA GLU A 98 26.31 -24.17 -23.70
C GLU A 98 26.30 -25.32 -24.70
N LEU A 99 25.21 -25.50 -25.45
CA LEU A 99 25.16 -26.49 -26.53
C LEU A 99 26.20 -26.17 -27.62
N LYS A 100 26.32 -24.90 -28.01
CA LYS A 100 27.37 -24.43 -28.94
C LYS A 100 28.78 -24.66 -28.39
N GLN A 101 28.98 -24.47 -27.08
CA GLN A 101 30.24 -24.79 -26.42
C GLN A 101 30.54 -26.30 -26.53
N ALA A 102 29.57 -27.17 -26.23
CA ALA A 102 29.74 -28.62 -26.35
C ALA A 102 30.03 -29.06 -27.80
N ASP A 103 29.38 -28.44 -28.80
CA ASP A 103 29.66 -28.66 -30.22
C ASP A 103 31.09 -28.24 -30.60
N ALA A 104 31.57 -27.10 -30.09
CA ALA A 104 32.93 -26.63 -30.31
C ALA A 104 33.97 -27.57 -29.65
N GLU A 105 33.69 -28.09 -28.46
CA GLU A 105 34.55 -29.07 -27.77
C GLU A 105 34.65 -30.38 -28.55
N LEU A 106 33.54 -30.87 -29.12
CA LEU A 106 33.55 -32.03 -30.03
C LEU A 106 34.40 -31.78 -31.28
N ALA A 107 34.23 -30.61 -31.92
CA ALA A 107 35.01 -30.24 -33.09
C ALA A 107 36.51 -30.12 -32.78
N LEU A 108 36.86 -29.60 -31.60
CA LEU A 108 38.23 -29.53 -31.10
C LEU A 108 38.82 -30.94 -30.90
N ALA A 109 38.06 -31.86 -30.31
CA ALA A 109 38.50 -33.24 -30.13
C ALA A 109 38.75 -33.96 -31.47
N ASP A 110 37.89 -33.73 -32.46
CA ASP A 110 38.06 -34.27 -33.82
C ASP A 110 39.32 -33.69 -34.50
N ALA A 111 39.52 -32.36 -34.43
CA ALA A 111 40.71 -31.70 -34.99
C ALA A 111 42.01 -32.12 -34.31
N GLN A 112 41.99 -32.33 -32.98
CA GLN A 112 43.15 -32.83 -32.24
C GLN A 112 43.55 -34.22 -32.73
N ALA A 113 42.60 -35.13 -32.92
CA ALA A 113 42.88 -36.47 -33.40
C ALA A 113 43.37 -36.49 -34.86
N GLU A 114 42.87 -35.60 -35.71
CA GLU A 114 43.37 -35.43 -37.08
C GLU A 114 44.82 -34.96 -37.09
N ARG A 115 45.13 -33.94 -36.28
CA ARG A 115 46.51 -33.44 -36.11
C ARG A 115 47.44 -34.53 -35.57
N ASP A 116 47.01 -35.28 -34.56
CA ASP A 116 47.83 -36.34 -33.97
C ASP A 116 48.08 -37.49 -34.96
N THR A 117 47.10 -37.79 -35.82
CA THR A 117 47.25 -38.76 -36.93
C THR A 117 48.25 -38.24 -37.97
N ALA A 118 48.12 -36.99 -38.41
CA ALA A 118 49.03 -36.36 -39.36
C ALA A 118 50.47 -36.26 -38.80
N ALA A 119 50.62 -36.07 -37.48
CA ALA A 119 51.92 -36.07 -36.82
C ALA A 119 52.61 -37.45 -36.86
N GLN A 120 51.86 -38.56 -36.83
CA GLN A 120 52.46 -39.89 -37.03
C GLN A 120 52.99 -40.07 -38.45
N ASP A 121 52.27 -39.56 -39.45
CA ASP A 121 52.67 -39.63 -40.86
C ASP A 121 53.87 -38.73 -41.17
N ALA A 122 53.88 -37.51 -40.62
CA ALA A 122 54.99 -36.57 -40.76
C ALA A 122 56.26 -37.03 -40.02
N GLY A 123 56.14 -37.90 -39.02
CA GLY A 123 57.27 -38.49 -38.30
C GLY A 123 58.04 -39.57 -39.09
N ILE A 124 57.54 -40.00 -40.24
CA ILE A 124 58.18 -41.05 -41.05
C ILE A 124 59.46 -40.49 -41.71
N PRO A 125 60.64 -41.10 -41.50
CA PRO A 125 61.89 -40.59 -42.07
C PRO A 125 61.87 -40.55 -43.59
N LYS A 126 62.45 -39.49 -44.18
CA LYS A 126 62.59 -39.33 -45.65
C LYS A 126 63.35 -40.47 -46.34
N SER A 127 64.15 -41.25 -45.60
CA SER A 127 64.83 -42.43 -46.12
C SER A 127 63.91 -43.61 -46.40
N VAL A 128 62.70 -43.62 -45.84
CA VAL A 128 61.75 -44.77 -45.90
C VAL A 128 60.60 -44.51 -46.89
N ILE A 129 60.36 -43.24 -47.26
CA ILE A 129 59.27 -42.84 -48.15
C ILE A 129 59.76 -41.92 -49.27
N SER A 130 58.98 -41.77 -50.34
CA SER A 130 59.34 -40.86 -51.43
C SER A 130 59.41 -39.39 -50.94
N ALA A 131 60.28 -38.59 -51.56
CA ALA A 131 60.40 -37.16 -51.22
C ALA A 131 59.06 -36.43 -51.35
N LEU A 132 58.27 -36.74 -52.38
CA LEU A 132 56.93 -36.18 -52.57
C LEU A 132 55.97 -36.54 -51.43
N ASN A 133 55.98 -37.79 -50.97
CA ASN A 133 55.12 -38.22 -49.86
C ASN A 133 55.55 -37.56 -48.54
N TYR A 134 56.87 -37.45 -48.31
CA TYR A 134 57.40 -36.75 -47.16
C TYR A 134 56.91 -35.30 -47.14
N ASP A 135 57.12 -34.54 -48.24
CA ASP A 135 56.70 -33.14 -48.34
C ASP A 135 55.18 -32.99 -48.18
N ARG A 136 54.39 -33.93 -48.74
CA ARG A 136 52.93 -33.97 -48.56
C ARG A 136 52.52 -34.16 -47.09
N TYR A 137 53.16 -35.09 -46.37
CA TYR A 137 52.85 -35.32 -44.95
C TYR A 137 53.24 -34.12 -44.07
N GLN A 138 54.37 -33.46 -44.37
CA GLN A 138 54.73 -32.20 -43.70
C GLN A 138 53.66 -31.12 -43.95
N GLY A 139 53.19 -30.98 -45.18
CA GLY A 139 52.13 -30.02 -45.52
C GLY A 139 50.80 -30.30 -44.80
N GLU A 140 50.39 -31.57 -44.72
CA GLU A 140 49.16 -31.96 -44.02
C GLU A 140 49.26 -31.76 -42.50
N MET A 141 50.43 -32.02 -41.90
CA MET A 141 50.67 -31.71 -40.48
C MET A 141 50.52 -30.20 -40.22
N GLN A 142 51.14 -29.34 -41.03
CA GLN A 142 51.00 -27.89 -40.86
C GLN A 142 49.55 -27.42 -41.04
N ARG A 143 48.81 -28.01 -41.99
CA ARG A 143 47.39 -27.70 -42.21
C ARG A 143 46.55 -28.08 -40.99
N THR A 144 46.72 -29.28 -40.46
CA THR A 144 45.97 -29.76 -39.28
C THR A 144 46.35 -29.02 -38.00
N GLU A 145 47.59 -28.58 -37.84
CA GLU A 145 48.00 -27.71 -36.72
C GLU A 145 47.31 -26.35 -36.75
N ARG A 146 47.21 -25.71 -37.92
CA ARG A 146 46.45 -24.45 -38.07
C ARG A 146 44.96 -24.68 -37.81
N ALA A 147 44.39 -25.76 -38.31
CA ALA A 147 42.99 -26.10 -38.06
C ALA A 147 42.70 -26.32 -36.57
N LEU A 148 43.58 -27.04 -35.86
CA LEU A 148 43.49 -27.25 -34.41
C LEU A 148 43.54 -25.91 -33.66
N ALA A 149 44.49 -25.03 -34.00
CA ALA A 149 44.60 -23.71 -33.37
C ALA A 149 43.32 -22.87 -33.53
N LEU A 150 42.67 -22.92 -34.70
CA LEU A 150 41.38 -22.26 -34.93
C LEU A 150 40.29 -22.85 -34.03
N LYS A 151 40.19 -24.18 -33.92
CA LYS A 151 39.20 -24.84 -33.05
C LYS A 151 39.44 -24.58 -31.56
N GLN A 152 40.69 -24.46 -31.14
CA GLN A 152 41.02 -24.04 -29.77
C GLN A 152 40.51 -22.63 -29.49
N GLN A 153 40.70 -21.70 -30.43
CA GLN A 153 40.19 -20.33 -30.32
C GLN A 153 38.65 -20.29 -30.28
N GLU A 154 37.96 -21.09 -31.10
CA GLU A 154 36.49 -21.19 -31.10
C GLU A 154 35.94 -21.65 -29.72
N VAL A 155 36.56 -22.66 -29.10
CA VAL A 155 36.16 -23.13 -27.75
C VAL A 155 36.35 -22.04 -26.71
N VAL A 156 37.49 -21.33 -26.73
CA VAL A 156 37.74 -20.20 -25.80
C VAL A 156 36.68 -19.11 -25.96
N GLN A 157 36.30 -18.79 -27.19
CA GLN A 157 35.23 -17.81 -27.46
C GLN A 157 33.87 -18.30 -26.97
N ALA A 158 33.53 -19.58 -27.15
CA ALA A 158 32.28 -20.16 -26.69
C ALA A 158 32.17 -20.13 -25.15
N ILE A 159 33.23 -20.53 -24.44
CA ILE A 159 33.29 -20.46 -22.97
C ILE A 159 33.11 -19.01 -22.48
N ALA A 160 33.81 -18.06 -23.10
CA ALA A 160 33.70 -16.65 -22.75
C ALA A 160 32.29 -16.09 -23.01
N ALA A 161 31.62 -16.55 -24.07
CA ALA A 161 30.25 -16.15 -24.39
C ALA A 161 29.23 -16.65 -23.34
N VAL A 162 29.34 -17.92 -22.90
CA VAL A 162 28.51 -18.49 -21.83
C VAL A 162 28.72 -17.72 -20.52
N ALA A 163 29.98 -17.50 -20.13
CA ALA A 163 30.31 -16.78 -18.90
C ALA A 163 29.75 -15.36 -18.90
N ARG A 164 29.91 -14.61 -20.00
CA ARG A 164 29.35 -13.27 -20.17
C ARG A 164 27.82 -13.29 -20.07
N ARG A 165 27.17 -14.20 -20.79
CA ARG A 165 25.70 -14.26 -20.80
C ARG A 165 25.10 -14.57 -19.44
N ARG A 166 25.75 -15.45 -18.67
CA ARG A 166 25.36 -15.77 -17.27
C ARG A 166 25.48 -14.53 -16.37
N GLN A 167 26.58 -13.79 -16.48
CA GLN A 167 26.77 -12.56 -15.71
C GLN A 167 25.71 -11.49 -16.07
N ASP A 168 25.46 -11.29 -17.35
CA ASP A 168 24.45 -10.33 -17.82
C ASP A 168 23.04 -10.72 -17.34
N SER A 169 22.72 -12.02 -17.39
CA SER A 169 21.45 -12.56 -16.89
C SER A 169 21.24 -12.31 -15.40
N GLU A 170 22.28 -12.55 -14.59
CA GLU A 170 22.22 -12.34 -13.13
C GLU A 170 21.98 -10.86 -12.81
N LEU A 171 22.68 -9.96 -13.50
CA LEU A 171 22.54 -8.52 -13.30
C LEU A 171 21.13 -8.03 -13.69
N GLU A 172 20.60 -8.51 -14.81
CA GLU A 172 19.25 -8.20 -15.28
C GLU A 172 18.18 -8.64 -14.28
N LEU A 173 18.23 -9.90 -13.83
CA LEU A 173 17.30 -10.44 -12.84
C LEU A 173 17.44 -9.72 -11.49
N ARG A 174 18.66 -9.36 -11.08
CA ARG A 174 18.89 -8.59 -9.86
C ARG A 174 18.24 -7.21 -9.94
N LYS A 175 18.37 -6.51 -11.07
CA LYS A 175 17.71 -5.22 -11.29
C LYS A 175 16.19 -5.34 -11.16
N GLN A 176 15.58 -6.33 -11.83
CA GLN A 176 14.13 -6.53 -11.75
C GLN A 176 13.67 -6.92 -10.34
N ARG A 177 14.43 -7.76 -9.61
CA ARG A 177 14.13 -8.12 -8.21
C ARG A 177 14.21 -6.93 -7.26
N LEU A 178 15.14 -5.99 -7.47
CA LEU A 178 15.20 -4.75 -6.70
C LEU A 178 13.96 -3.87 -6.97
N SER A 179 13.54 -3.75 -8.24
CA SER A 179 12.28 -3.08 -8.58
C SER A 179 11.07 -3.77 -7.94
N LEU A 180 11.03 -5.11 -7.94
CA LEU A 180 9.97 -5.88 -7.28
C LEU A 180 9.93 -5.57 -5.78
N GLY A 181 11.08 -5.56 -5.10
CA GLY A 181 11.18 -5.21 -3.68
C GLY A 181 10.65 -3.81 -3.38
N PHE A 182 11.00 -2.82 -4.21
CA PHE A 182 10.46 -1.46 -4.09
C PHE A 182 8.92 -1.42 -4.13
N TYR A 183 8.29 -2.12 -5.07
CA TYR A 183 6.83 -2.17 -5.15
C TYR A 183 6.19 -3.03 -4.05
N GLN A 184 6.89 -4.05 -3.55
CA GLN A 184 6.45 -4.82 -2.38
C GLN A 184 6.39 -3.93 -1.14
N ASP A 185 7.44 -3.14 -0.91
CA ASP A 185 7.49 -2.19 0.20
C ASP A 185 6.43 -1.10 0.04
N GLN A 186 6.13 -0.67 -1.18
CA GLN A 186 5.08 0.31 -1.45
C GLN A 186 3.67 -0.22 -1.17
N VAL A 187 3.38 -1.48 -1.55
CA VAL A 187 2.10 -2.13 -1.22
C VAL A 187 1.99 -2.36 0.29
N ALA A 188 3.08 -2.79 0.94
CA ALA A 188 3.10 -2.96 2.39
C ALA A 188 2.91 -1.63 3.13
N GLY A 189 3.49 -0.55 2.60
CA GLY A 189 3.36 0.81 3.13
C GLY A 189 1.98 1.44 2.90
N ALA A 190 1.10 0.84 2.09
CA ALA A 190 -0.26 1.33 1.86
C ALA A 190 -1.20 1.16 3.08
N VAL A 191 -0.73 0.51 4.16
CA VAL A 191 -1.46 0.32 5.42
C VAL A 191 -0.74 1.06 6.55
N VAL A 192 -1.44 1.99 7.20
CA VAL A 192 -1.01 2.63 8.45
C VAL A 192 -1.52 1.81 9.62
N ARG A 193 -0.64 1.51 10.57
CA ARG A 193 -0.98 0.79 11.80
C ARG A 193 -0.83 1.67 13.03
N ALA A 194 -1.59 1.34 14.07
CA ALA A 194 -1.47 1.96 15.37
C ALA A 194 -0.14 1.60 16.03
N GLU A 195 0.62 2.60 16.46
CA GLU A 195 1.86 2.42 17.21
C GLU A 195 1.61 2.35 18.73
N ARG A 196 0.40 2.75 19.15
CA ARG A 196 -0.04 2.84 20.54
C ARG A 196 -1.53 2.50 20.67
N ASP A 197 -1.95 2.23 21.90
CA ASP A 197 -3.37 2.10 22.24
C ASP A 197 -3.98 3.50 22.37
N GLY A 198 -5.21 3.68 21.89
CA GLY A 198 -5.87 4.98 21.97
C GLY A 198 -7.22 5.05 21.27
N THR A 199 -7.76 6.25 21.20
CA THR A 199 -8.98 6.59 20.48
C THR A 199 -8.62 7.33 19.19
N VAL A 200 -9.21 6.90 18.07
CA VAL A 200 -8.97 7.50 16.75
C VAL A 200 -9.83 8.74 16.58
N ILE A 201 -9.24 9.81 16.06
CA ILE A 201 -9.88 11.09 15.79
C ILE A 201 -9.63 11.45 14.32
N HIS A 202 -10.70 11.64 13.56
CA HIS A 202 -10.58 11.99 12.15
C HIS A 202 -10.40 13.50 11.96
N GLY A 203 -9.47 13.88 11.10
CA GLY A 203 -9.26 15.25 10.65
C GLY A 203 -10.28 15.70 9.58
N PHE A 204 -10.18 16.96 9.17
CA PHE A 204 -11.09 17.59 8.21
C PHE A 204 -10.37 17.96 6.90
N ASP A 205 -11.04 17.77 5.76
CA ASP A 205 -10.48 18.06 4.43
C ASP A 205 -10.39 19.55 4.14
N ASN A 206 -9.22 20.13 4.40
CA ASN A 206 -8.90 21.55 4.19
C ASN A 206 -8.53 21.94 2.76
N MET A 207 -8.48 21.00 1.81
CA MET A 207 -7.88 21.27 0.49
C MET A 207 -8.89 21.65 -0.60
N PHE A 208 -10.08 21.04 -0.63
CA PHE A 208 -11.05 21.24 -1.74
C PHE A 208 -12.30 22.05 -1.38
N GLY A 209 -12.36 22.64 -0.19
CA GLY A 209 -13.48 23.48 0.22
C GLY A 209 -14.77 22.72 0.58
N THR A 210 -14.80 21.40 0.46
CA THR A 210 -15.93 20.55 0.90
C THR A 210 -16.14 20.59 2.42
N GLY A 211 -15.07 20.85 3.19
CA GLY A 211 -15.13 21.03 4.64
C GLY A 211 -15.57 19.79 5.43
N GLY A 212 -15.72 18.65 4.76
CA GLY A 212 -16.11 17.40 5.35
C GLY A 212 -14.96 16.74 6.10
N ARG A 213 -15.33 15.90 7.06
CA ARG A 213 -14.41 15.02 7.77
C ARG A 213 -13.85 13.96 6.82
N TYR A 214 -12.59 13.55 7.00
CA TYR A 214 -12.08 12.38 6.29
C TYR A 214 -12.81 11.13 6.80
N GLU A 215 -13.39 10.36 5.90
CA GLU A 215 -14.07 9.10 6.18
C GLU A 215 -13.60 8.02 5.20
N GLU A 216 -14.02 6.77 5.42
CA GLU A 216 -13.84 5.72 4.43
C GLU A 216 -14.51 6.14 3.10
N GLY A 217 -13.76 6.09 2.01
CA GLY A 217 -14.17 6.59 0.69
C GLY A 217 -13.76 8.03 0.38
N SER A 218 -13.25 8.80 1.35
CA SER A 218 -12.70 10.14 1.08
C SER A 218 -11.42 10.07 0.25
N SER A 219 -11.16 11.13 -0.53
CA SER A 219 -9.90 11.32 -1.25
C SER A 219 -8.93 12.16 -0.41
N SER A 220 -7.66 11.76 -0.35
CA SER A 220 -6.59 12.50 0.32
C SER A 220 -5.31 12.50 -0.53
N TYR A 221 -4.36 13.37 -0.20
CA TYR A 221 -3.06 13.40 -0.86
C TYR A 221 -2.02 12.68 -0.01
N PRO A 222 -1.06 11.97 -0.64
CA PRO A 222 0.06 11.40 0.10
C PRO A 222 0.76 12.46 0.97
N GLY A 223 0.98 12.14 2.25
CA GLY A 223 1.57 13.04 3.24
C GLY A 223 0.60 14.01 3.92
N THR A 224 -0.69 14.01 3.57
CA THR A 224 -1.71 14.77 4.31
C THR A 224 -2.03 14.08 5.64
N ASN A 225 -2.14 14.85 6.72
CA ASN A 225 -2.66 14.37 8.00
C ASN A 225 -4.19 14.22 7.88
N VAL A 226 -4.69 13.00 8.04
CA VAL A 226 -6.13 12.67 7.94
C VAL A 226 -6.76 12.37 9.30
N GLY A 227 -5.99 12.39 10.39
CA GLY A 227 -6.47 12.16 11.74
C GLY A 227 -5.34 11.83 12.72
N GLU A 228 -5.69 11.43 13.92
CA GLU A 228 -4.74 11.09 14.97
C GLU A 228 -5.26 9.98 15.88
N VAL A 229 -4.36 9.21 16.49
CA VAL A 229 -4.68 8.30 17.59
C VAL A 229 -4.22 8.93 18.90
N VAL A 230 -5.18 9.28 19.73
CA VAL A 230 -4.94 9.87 21.03
C VAL A 230 -4.90 8.80 22.10
N GLY A 231 -3.78 8.68 22.81
CA GLY A 231 -3.61 7.69 23.87
C GLY A 231 -4.55 7.88 25.04
N SER A 232 -4.86 6.79 25.74
CA SER A 232 -5.65 6.80 26.99
C SER A 232 -4.85 7.29 28.21
N GLY A 233 -3.57 7.60 28.04
CA GLY A 233 -2.68 8.12 29.07
C GLY A 233 -2.85 9.63 29.29
N SER A 234 -2.85 10.03 30.56
CA SER A 234 -3.18 11.36 31.12
C SER A 234 -2.26 12.53 30.72
N ALA A 235 -1.50 12.43 29.62
CA ALA A 235 -0.55 13.45 29.17
C ALA A 235 -1.25 14.56 28.37
N TYR A 236 -2.28 15.16 28.97
CA TYR A 236 -2.95 16.33 28.40
C TYR A 236 -2.04 17.56 28.51
N THR A 237 -2.06 18.39 27.49
CA THR A 237 -1.45 19.72 27.46
C THR A 237 -2.47 20.72 26.96
N VAL A 238 -2.33 22.00 27.31
CA VAL A 238 -3.18 23.06 26.72
C VAL A 238 -2.34 23.84 25.74
N HIS A 239 -2.81 23.90 24.50
CA HIS A 239 -2.23 24.73 23.46
C HIS A 239 -3.04 26.01 23.33
N GLY A 240 -2.44 27.15 23.66
CA GLY A 240 -3.07 28.46 23.69
C GLY A 240 -2.62 29.36 22.56
N TRP A 241 -3.51 30.25 22.10
CA TRP A 241 -3.19 31.29 21.12
C TRP A 241 -3.26 32.65 21.77
N VAL A 242 -2.13 33.36 21.78
CA VAL A 242 -1.98 34.66 22.40
C VAL A 242 -1.80 35.72 21.32
N LEU A 243 -2.59 36.79 21.35
CA LEU A 243 -2.43 37.89 20.40
C LEU A 243 -1.03 38.52 20.51
N GLU A 244 -0.48 38.96 19.38
CA GLU A 244 0.86 39.58 19.30
C GLU A 244 1.13 40.68 20.36
N PRO A 245 0.21 41.62 20.65
CA PRO A 245 0.42 42.63 21.71
C PRO A 245 0.55 42.02 23.12
N ASP A 246 -0.17 40.93 23.38
CA ASP A 246 -0.27 40.28 24.67
C ASP A 246 0.90 39.33 24.95
N ARG A 247 1.62 38.92 23.90
CA ARG A 247 2.82 38.07 23.98
C ARG A 247 3.82 38.64 25.01
N ALA A 248 4.07 39.96 24.97
CA ALA A 248 5.12 40.60 25.77
C ALA A 248 4.98 40.36 27.29
N GLY A 249 3.77 40.07 27.77
CA GLY A 249 3.46 39.78 29.17
C GLY A 249 3.73 38.35 29.64
N LEU A 250 4.03 37.41 28.73
CA LEU A 250 4.14 35.97 29.06
C LEU A 250 5.59 35.48 29.12
N ARG A 251 5.90 34.58 30.05
CA ARG A 251 7.24 33.93 30.16
C ARG A 251 7.13 32.42 30.30
N VAL A 252 8.15 31.71 29.82
CA VAL A 252 8.29 30.27 30.06
C VAL A 252 8.41 30.03 31.58
N ASN A 253 7.75 28.96 32.04
CA ASN A 253 7.59 28.54 33.44
C ASN A 253 6.70 29.46 34.30
N GLN A 254 5.97 30.41 33.69
CA GLN A 254 4.98 31.23 34.39
C GLN A 254 3.77 30.37 34.80
N PRO A 255 3.28 30.49 36.06
CA PRO A 255 2.05 29.84 36.48
C PRO A 255 0.84 30.53 35.84
N VAL A 256 -0.12 29.72 35.39
CA VAL A 256 -1.38 30.16 34.79
C VAL A 256 -2.55 29.38 35.40
N ARG A 257 -3.75 29.94 35.34
CA ARG A 257 -4.99 29.24 35.68
C ARG A 257 -5.80 28.94 34.45
N LEU A 258 -6.33 27.72 34.40
CA LEU A 258 -7.07 27.18 33.30
C LEU A 258 -8.52 26.99 33.73
N HIS A 259 -9.43 27.58 32.95
CA HIS A 259 -10.87 27.44 33.10
C HIS A 259 -11.40 26.74 31.87
N PHE A 260 -12.10 25.61 32.05
CA PHE A 260 -12.62 24.81 30.96
C PHE A 260 -14.10 25.12 30.73
N ASP A 261 -14.48 25.42 29.49
CA ASP A 261 -15.87 25.77 29.17
C ASP A 261 -16.81 24.56 29.32
N ALA A 262 -16.32 23.34 29.06
CA ALA A 262 -17.02 22.08 29.33
C ALA A 262 -17.27 21.80 30.82
N LEU A 263 -16.44 22.36 31.72
CA LEU A 263 -16.45 22.06 33.16
C LEU A 263 -16.60 23.35 33.98
N PRO A 264 -17.80 23.97 33.98
CA PRO A 264 -18.02 25.22 34.71
C PRO A 264 -17.66 25.09 36.19
N GLY A 265 -16.86 26.03 36.71
CA GLY A 265 -16.46 26.08 38.11
C GLY A 265 -15.24 25.22 38.49
N SER A 266 -14.67 24.46 37.56
CA SER A 266 -13.39 23.77 37.76
C SER A 266 -12.22 24.65 37.34
N GLU A 267 -11.29 24.91 38.25
CA GLU A 267 -10.04 25.61 37.96
C GLU A 267 -8.86 24.66 38.08
N LEU A 268 -7.91 24.75 37.15
CA LEU A 268 -6.71 23.92 37.19
C LEU A 268 -5.44 24.76 37.03
N PRO A 269 -4.45 24.63 37.93
CA PRO A 269 -3.18 25.33 37.79
C PRO A 269 -2.33 24.68 36.69
N GLY A 270 -1.84 25.49 35.75
CA GLY A 270 -0.91 25.07 34.70
C GLY A 270 0.40 25.87 34.74
N ARG A 271 1.40 25.44 33.98
CA ARG A 271 2.64 26.20 33.76
C ARG A 271 2.95 26.31 32.29
N ILE A 272 3.31 27.51 31.83
CA ILE A 272 3.74 27.71 30.44
C ILE A 272 5.04 26.92 30.21
N ARG A 273 5.00 25.90 29.35
CA ARG A 273 6.15 25.07 28.99
C ARG A 273 6.97 25.71 27.88
N ALA A 274 6.30 26.22 26.85
CA ALA A 274 6.94 26.82 25.69
C ALA A 274 6.07 27.92 25.09
N ILE A 275 6.71 28.87 24.40
CA ILE A 275 6.04 29.91 23.63
C ILE A 275 6.76 29.98 22.28
N ALA A 276 6.02 29.86 21.19
CA ALA A 276 6.57 29.88 19.84
C ALA A 276 7.36 31.18 19.59
N GLY A 277 8.44 31.07 18.82
CA GLY A 277 9.28 32.22 18.45
C GLY A 277 8.72 33.05 17.29
N ALA A 278 7.78 32.49 16.53
CA ALA A 278 7.13 33.12 15.39
C ALA A 278 5.62 33.15 15.60
N SER A 279 4.98 34.21 15.13
CA SER A 279 3.52 34.34 15.13
C SER A 279 2.89 33.58 13.95
N ALA A 280 1.82 32.84 14.20
CA ALA A 280 0.96 32.20 13.21
C ALA A 280 -0.33 33.01 12.97
N SER A 281 -0.92 32.87 11.79
CA SER A 281 -2.25 33.42 11.50
C SER A 281 -3.32 32.36 11.75
N LYS A 282 -4.37 32.69 12.49
CA LYS A 282 -5.55 31.81 12.68
C LYS A 282 -6.72 32.42 11.93
N SER A 283 -6.87 32.05 10.66
CA SER A 283 -7.84 32.63 9.72
C SER A 283 -9.30 32.52 10.19
N GLU A 284 -9.61 31.51 11.00
CA GLU A 284 -10.93 31.31 11.62
C GLU A 284 -11.29 32.43 12.61
N TRP A 285 -10.30 33.12 13.19
CA TRP A 285 -10.45 34.14 14.22
C TRP A 285 -10.12 35.55 13.70
N GLY A 286 -10.05 35.72 12.36
CA GLY A 286 -9.78 36.98 11.68
C GLY A 286 -8.29 37.21 11.33
N ASP A 287 -7.94 38.45 10.97
CA ASP A 287 -6.60 38.83 10.48
C ASP A 287 -5.54 39.00 11.59
N GLY A 288 -5.83 38.53 12.81
CA GLY A 288 -4.93 38.61 13.95
C GLY A 288 -3.72 37.68 13.81
N ARG A 289 -2.56 38.13 14.31
CA ARG A 289 -1.37 37.30 14.49
C ARG A 289 -1.32 36.79 15.92
N TYR A 290 -1.13 35.49 16.07
CA TYR A 290 -1.14 34.79 17.34
C TYR A 290 0.19 34.08 17.57
N PHE A 291 0.66 34.06 18.81
CA PHE A 291 1.75 33.21 19.26
C PHE A 291 1.17 31.98 19.93
N GLU A 292 1.68 30.83 19.54
CA GLU A 292 1.33 29.55 20.12
C GLU A 292 2.05 29.36 21.46
N VAL A 293 1.31 28.90 22.47
CA VAL A 293 1.78 28.73 23.85
C VAL A 293 1.41 27.34 24.35
N ASP A 294 2.41 26.53 24.66
CA ASP A 294 2.19 25.21 25.26
C ASP A 294 2.17 25.32 26.78
N ILE A 295 1.14 24.79 27.41
CA ILE A 295 0.94 24.80 28.85
C ILE A 295 0.92 23.36 29.35
N ALA A 296 1.83 23.05 30.28
CA ALA A 296 1.88 21.76 30.96
C ALA A 296 0.84 21.70 32.07
N LEU A 297 0.09 20.60 32.09
CA LEU A 297 -0.86 20.25 33.15
C LEU A 297 -0.18 19.39 34.22
N PRO A 298 -0.65 19.41 35.48
CA PRO A 298 -0.15 18.53 36.52
C PRO A 298 -0.51 17.07 36.23
N ALA A 299 0.41 16.14 36.47
CA ALA A 299 0.23 14.71 36.17
C ALA A 299 -0.83 14.01 37.05
N ASP A 300 -1.10 14.52 38.27
CA ASP A 300 -2.01 13.92 39.26
C ASP A 300 -3.46 14.43 39.15
N MET A 301 -3.86 14.82 37.94
CA MET A 301 -5.14 15.47 37.69
C MET A 301 -6.29 14.44 37.56
N THR A 302 -7.44 14.75 38.16
CA THR A 302 -8.64 13.89 38.14
C THR A 302 -9.81 14.46 37.33
N LEU A 303 -9.62 15.56 36.59
CA LEU A 303 -10.71 16.12 35.77
C LEU A 303 -10.89 15.30 34.48
N PRO A 304 -12.13 15.06 34.03
CA PRO A 304 -12.42 14.30 32.82
C PRO A 304 -12.23 15.17 31.56
N LEU A 305 -10.98 15.53 31.25
CA LEU A 305 -10.69 16.29 30.03
C LEU A 305 -10.83 15.42 28.78
N ARG A 306 -11.20 16.09 27.69
CA ARG A 306 -11.24 15.54 26.34
C ARG A 306 -10.35 16.39 25.43
N PRO A 307 -9.68 15.79 24.44
CA PRO A 307 -8.99 16.55 23.42
C PRO A 307 -9.97 17.50 22.71
N GLY A 308 -9.50 18.68 22.31
CA GLY A 308 -10.26 19.75 21.68
C GLY A 308 -11.12 20.60 22.63
N MET A 309 -11.19 20.29 23.94
CA MET A 309 -11.96 21.10 24.89
C MET A 309 -11.44 22.55 24.93
N SER A 310 -12.37 23.50 24.97
CA SER A 310 -12.06 24.92 24.99
C SER A 310 -11.57 25.34 26.39
N VAL A 311 -10.44 26.03 26.44
CA VAL A 311 -9.80 26.49 27.67
C VAL A 311 -9.59 27.99 27.62
N ARG A 312 -10.04 28.69 28.65
CA ARG A 312 -9.61 30.06 28.92
C ARG A 312 -8.43 30.03 29.89
N VAL A 313 -7.36 30.70 29.52
CA VAL A 313 -6.13 30.81 30.29
C VAL A 313 -5.99 32.21 30.87
N ASP A 314 -5.86 32.29 32.19
CA ASP A 314 -5.63 33.54 32.92
C ASP A 314 -4.21 33.53 33.51
N SER A 315 -3.42 34.59 33.25
CA SER A 315 -2.01 34.68 33.67
C SER A 315 -1.76 35.30 35.07
N GLU A 316 -2.82 35.60 35.84
CA GLU A 316 -2.73 36.22 37.18
C GLU A 316 -2.68 35.18 38.34
N PRO A 317 -1.77 35.33 39.33
CA PRO A 317 -1.93 34.76 40.66
C PRO A 317 -2.96 35.60 41.46
N ALA A 318 -3.97 34.97 42.06
CA ALA A 318 -5.08 35.69 42.69
C ALA A 318 -4.61 36.56 43.87
N THR A 319 -5.04 37.82 43.86
CA THR A 319 -5.58 38.41 45.09
C THR A 319 -7.02 37.91 45.23
N ALA A 320 -7.31 37.23 46.33
CA ALA A 320 -8.65 36.76 46.64
C ALA A 320 -9.59 37.97 46.80
N GLY A 321 -10.63 38.03 45.96
CA GLY A 321 -11.67 39.03 46.05
C GLY A 321 -12.10 39.53 44.67
N ASP A 322 -13.33 39.20 44.30
CA ASP A 322 -14.10 39.85 43.25
C ASP A 322 -13.85 39.39 41.80
N ARG A 323 -14.22 38.13 41.51
CA ARG A 323 -14.91 37.81 40.26
C ARG A 323 -16.14 36.99 40.63
N GLY A 324 -17.31 37.59 40.48
CA GLY A 324 -18.58 36.94 40.78
C GLY A 324 -18.65 35.58 40.10
N THR A 325 -19.00 34.56 40.87
CA THR A 325 -19.37 33.25 40.35
C THR A 325 -20.41 33.50 39.25
N PRO A 326 -20.17 33.13 37.98
CA PRO A 326 -21.26 33.09 37.03
C PRO A 326 -22.22 32.05 37.57
N VAL A 327 -23.33 32.51 38.12
CA VAL A 327 -24.47 31.65 38.40
C VAL A 327 -24.93 31.18 37.03
N VAL A 328 -24.42 30.02 36.59
CA VAL A 328 -25.01 29.30 35.48
C VAL A 328 -26.44 29.01 35.92
N ALA A 329 -27.40 29.72 35.33
CA ALA A 329 -28.80 29.49 35.60
C ALA A 329 -29.07 27.99 35.39
N GLY A 330 -29.64 27.35 36.40
CA GLY A 330 -30.13 25.99 36.27
C GLY A 330 -31.21 25.98 35.22
N HIS A 331 -30.87 25.57 34.00
CA HIS A 331 -31.85 25.32 32.95
C HIS A 331 -32.48 23.95 33.25
N ASP A 332 -33.62 23.98 33.94
CA ASP A 332 -34.47 22.81 34.22
C ASP A 332 -35.24 22.33 32.97
N GLU A 333 -34.92 22.90 31.80
CA GLU A 333 -35.52 22.55 30.52
C GLU A 333 -34.83 21.35 29.88
N PRO A 334 -35.61 20.45 29.24
CA PRO A 334 -35.07 19.34 28.47
C PRO A 334 -34.15 19.87 27.37
N LEU A 335 -32.99 19.24 27.22
CA LEU A 335 -32.03 19.66 26.20
C LEU A 335 -32.49 19.13 24.84
N HIS A 336 -32.64 20.04 23.89
CA HIS A 336 -32.96 19.72 22.51
C HIS A 336 -31.71 19.84 21.66
N ILE A 337 -31.32 18.76 20.99
CA ILE A 337 -30.20 18.75 20.06
C ILE A 337 -30.66 18.25 18.69
N ASP A 338 -30.11 18.86 17.66
CA ASP A 338 -30.32 18.42 16.28
C ASP A 338 -29.45 17.20 16.01
N GLY A 339 -30.03 16.24 15.30
CA GLY A 339 -29.32 15.05 14.85
C GLY A 339 -29.88 14.54 13.53
N GLU A 340 -29.26 13.47 13.06
CA GLU A 340 -29.67 12.76 11.86
C GLU A 340 -29.68 11.26 12.10
N ILE A 341 -30.62 10.57 11.44
CA ILE A 341 -30.61 9.10 11.39
C ILE A 341 -29.53 8.68 10.39
N TYR A 342 -28.59 7.87 10.84
CA TYR A 342 -27.57 7.27 9.99
C TYR A 342 -27.50 5.76 10.26
N ALA A 343 -26.96 5.00 9.30
CA ALA A 343 -26.64 3.61 9.53
C ALA A 343 -25.21 3.52 10.06
N GLN A 344 -25.01 2.85 11.20
CA GLN A 344 -23.67 2.65 11.76
C GLN A 344 -22.77 1.89 10.78
N GLN A 345 -23.35 0.99 10.00
CA GLN A 345 -22.67 0.30 8.91
C GLN A 345 -23.32 0.66 7.58
N SER A 346 -22.50 1.11 6.64
CA SER A 346 -22.97 1.47 5.31
C SER A 346 -21.95 1.01 4.28
N LEU A 347 -22.41 0.34 3.23
CA LEU A 347 -21.54 -0.14 2.16
C LEU A 347 -21.63 0.81 0.97
N ALA A 348 -20.50 1.41 0.59
CA ALA A 348 -20.41 2.15 -0.67
C ALA A 348 -20.36 1.19 -1.86
N ILE A 349 -21.21 1.43 -2.86
CA ILE A 349 -21.24 0.68 -4.11
C ILE A 349 -20.50 1.52 -5.15
N SER A 350 -19.27 1.12 -5.47
CA SER A 350 -18.41 1.79 -6.45
C SER A 350 -18.15 0.90 -7.67
N PRO A 351 -17.73 1.47 -8.81
CA PRO A 351 -17.26 0.66 -9.94
C PRO A 351 -16.09 -0.25 -9.53
N PRO A 352 -16.03 -1.48 -10.06
CA PRO A 352 -14.91 -2.39 -9.80
C PRO A 352 -13.61 -1.85 -10.42
N ALA A 353 -12.48 -2.27 -9.86
CA ALA A 353 -11.16 -1.93 -10.40
C ALA A 353 -10.81 -2.86 -11.58
N VAL A 354 -11.34 -2.58 -12.78
CA VAL A 354 -11.08 -3.36 -14.00
C VAL A 354 -10.06 -2.66 -14.90
N ASP A 355 -8.80 -3.10 -14.92
CA ASP A 355 -7.71 -2.54 -15.73
C ASP A 355 -8.10 -2.05 -17.13
N GLY A 356 -7.60 -0.88 -17.51
CA GLY A 356 -7.90 -0.24 -18.80
C GLY A 356 -9.19 0.60 -18.81
N LEU A 357 -10.15 0.32 -17.92
CA LEU A 357 -11.43 1.05 -17.87
C LEU A 357 -11.43 2.11 -16.77
N TRP A 358 -11.10 3.36 -17.09
CA TRP A 358 -11.14 4.46 -16.10
C TRP A 358 -12.53 5.09 -15.94
N GLN A 359 -13.32 5.01 -17.01
CA GLN A 359 -14.69 5.48 -17.09
C GLN A 359 -15.59 4.33 -17.51
N MET A 360 -16.72 4.16 -16.83
CA MET A 360 -17.62 3.02 -17.03
C MET A 360 -19.06 3.53 -17.13
N THR A 361 -19.82 2.99 -18.07
CA THR A 361 -21.23 3.36 -18.25
C THR A 361 -22.11 2.38 -17.49
N VAL A 362 -23.05 2.89 -16.71
CA VAL A 362 -24.07 2.06 -16.03
C VAL A 362 -25.10 1.60 -17.05
N THR A 363 -25.24 0.30 -17.26
CA THR A 363 -26.23 -0.28 -18.18
C THR A 363 -27.50 -0.74 -17.46
N GLN A 364 -27.39 -1.15 -16.20
CA GLN A 364 -28.52 -1.49 -15.33
C GLN A 364 -28.20 -1.08 -13.90
N MET A 365 -29.23 -0.66 -13.15
CA MET A 365 -29.09 -0.23 -11.76
C MET A 365 -30.38 -0.50 -11.00
N ALA A 366 -30.28 -0.92 -9.74
CA ALA A 366 -31.41 -0.98 -8.82
C ALA A 366 -31.95 0.43 -8.57
N GLY A 367 -33.26 0.59 -8.44
CA GLY A 367 -33.91 1.88 -8.26
C GLY A 367 -33.54 2.58 -6.95
N ASP A 368 -33.65 3.91 -6.93
CA ASP A 368 -33.39 4.71 -5.73
C ASP A 368 -34.46 4.44 -4.66
N GLY A 369 -34.03 3.95 -3.50
CA GLY A 369 -34.91 3.51 -2.42
C GLY A 369 -35.47 2.09 -2.58
N GLU A 370 -35.02 1.32 -3.57
CA GLU A 370 -35.45 -0.07 -3.79
C GLU A 370 -34.90 -1.01 -2.71
N VAL A 371 -35.73 -1.96 -2.26
CA VAL A 371 -35.35 -2.99 -1.29
C VAL A 371 -34.83 -4.21 -2.05
N VAL A 372 -33.55 -4.52 -1.87
CA VAL A 372 -32.86 -5.64 -2.51
C VAL A 372 -32.56 -6.75 -1.51
N LYS A 373 -32.49 -8.00 -1.99
CA LYS A 373 -32.05 -9.16 -1.23
C LYS A 373 -30.58 -9.45 -1.50
N LYS A 374 -29.98 -10.26 -0.62
CA LYS A 374 -28.62 -10.78 -0.84
C LYS A 374 -28.55 -11.52 -2.18
N GLY A 375 -27.61 -11.12 -3.03
CA GLY A 375 -27.37 -11.69 -4.36
C GLY A 375 -28.07 -10.95 -5.50
N ASP A 376 -28.97 -10.02 -5.20
CA ASP A 376 -29.64 -9.24 -6.25
C ASP A 376 -28.65 -8.30 -6.96
N MET A 377 -28.92 -8.02 -8.23
CA MET A 377 -28.10 -7.14 -9.05
C MET A 377 -28.28 -5.68 -8.63
N LEU A 378 -27.19 -5.02 -8.24
CA LEU A 378 -27.19 -3.62 -7.84
C LEU A 378 -26.87 -2.70 -8.99
N VAL A 379 -25.74 -2.97 -9.67
CA VAL A 379 -25.24 -2.15 -10.77
C VAL A 379 -24.55 -3.08 -11.77
N VAL A 380 -24.85 -2.90 -13.06
CA VAL A 380 -24.16 -3.54 -14.17
C VAL A 380 -23.46 -2.48 -14.98
N PHE A 381 -22.17 -2.64 -15.18
CA PHE A 381 -21.37 -1.77 -16.03
C PHE A 381 -21.21 -2.37 -17.44
N ASP A 382 -21.06 -1.51 -18.45
CA ASP A 382 -20.77 -1.96 -19.81
C ASP A 382 -19.45 -2.73 -19.86
N GLY A 383 -19.50 -3.94 -20.43
CA GLY A 383 -18.38 -4.86 -20.57
C GLY A 383 -17.94 -5.10 -22.01
N GLY A 384 -18.47 -4.37 -22.99
CA GLY A 384 -18.21 -4.60 -24.41
C GLY A 384 -16.72 -4.65 -24.75
N GLU A 385 -15.92 -3.73 -24.20
CA GLU A 385 -14.47 -3.71 -24.40
C GLU A 385 -13.75 -4.90 -23.74
N VAL A 386 -14.16 -5.29 -22.53
CA VAL A 386 -13.60 -6.45 -21.81
C VAL A 386 -13.89 -7.75 -22.58
N VAL A 387 -15.10 -7.91 -23.11
CA VAL A 387 -15.50 -9.08 -23.91
C VAL A 387 -14.71 -9.17 -25.21
N LYS A 388 -14.52 -8.03 -25.90
CA LYS A 388 -13.70 -7.96 -27.12
C LYS A 388 -12.25 -8.37 -26.82
N ASN A 389 -11.65 -7.83 -25.75
CA ASN A 389 -10.29 -8.15 -25.34
C ASN A 389 -10.16 -9.61 -24.90
N LEU A 390 -11.12 -10.14 -24.15
CA LEU A 390 -11.17 -11.53 -23.74
C LEU A 390 -11.19 -12.47 -24.94
N THR A 391 -12.03 -12.19 -25.93
CA THR A 391 -12.12 -13.00 -27.15
C THR A 391 -10.80 -12.99 -27.92
N ALA A 392 -10.17 -11.83 -28.08
CA ALA A 392 -8.88 -11.71 -28.74
C ALA A 392 -7.77 -12.46 -27.99
N LYS A 393 -7.71 -12.31 -26.65
CA LYS A 393 -6.70 -12.97 -25.80
C LYS A 393 -6.89 -14.48 -25.72
N GLN A 394 -8.15 -14.96 -25.70
CA GLN A 394 -8.46 -16.38 -25.78
C GLN A 394 -7.97 -16.98 -27.11
N GLY A 395 -8.20 -16.28 -28.23
CA GLY A 395 -7.67 -16.71 -29.53
C GLY A 395 -6.14 -16.79 -29.56
N GLN A 396 -5.45 -15.80 -28.98
CA GLN A 396 -3.99 -15.80 -28.84
C GLN A 396 -3.49 -16.95 -27.96
N LEU A 397 -4.18 -17.24 -26.84
CA LEU A 397 -3.85 -18.35 -25.96
C LEU A 397 -3.99 -19.70 -26.68
N ASP A 398 -5.08 -19.90 -27.43
CA ASP A 398 -5.33 -21.14 -28.16
C ASP A 398 -4.29 -21.37 -29.26
N GLU A 399 -3.91 -20.30 -29.99
CA GLU A 399 -2.80 -20.35 -30.96
C GLU A 399 -1.48 -20.72 -30.27
N LYS A 400 -1.15 -20.05 -29.15
CA LYS A 400 0.09 -20.30 -28.41
C LYS A 400 0.16 -21.72 -27.85
N ARG A 401 -0.96 -22.27 -27.36
CA ARG A 401 -1.07 -23.66 -26.91
C ARG A 401 -0.81 -24.66 -28.03
N ARG A 402 -1.32 -24.40 -29.24
CA ARG A 402 -1.00 -25.25 -30.41
C ARG A 402 0.48 -25.21 -30.76
N THR A 403 1.10 -24.02 -30.73
CA THR A 403 2.56 -23.89 -30.95
C THR A 403 3.35 -24.62 -29.87
N GLN A 404 2.94 -24.54 -28.61
CA GLN A 404 3.55 -25.26 -27.49
C GLN A 404 3.45 -26.78 -27.65
N GLU A 405 2.30 -27.29 -28.11
CA GLU A 405 2.12 -28.72 -28.39
C GLU A 405 3.01 -29.19 -29.55
N GLN A 406 3.09 -28.42 -30.64
CA GLN A 406 3.99 -28.70 -31.75
C GLN A 406 5.46 -28.71 -31.29
N LEU A 407 5.85 -27.73 -30.48
CA LEU A 407 7.19 -27.66 -29.90
C LEU A 407 7.48 -28.90 -29.04
N ARG A 408 6.54 -29.34 -28.22
CA ARG A 408 6.71 -30.54 -27.39
C ARG A 408 7.02 -31.79 -28.21
N LEU A 409 6.39 -31.95 -29.37
CA LEU A 409 6.66 -33.05 -30.29
C LEU A 409 8.07 -32.93 -30.90
N ASP A 410 8.45 -31.73 -31.35
CA ASP A 410 9.79 -31.46 -31.89
C ASP A 410 10.90 -31.69 -30.84
N LEU A 411 10.70 -31.27 -29.59
CA LEU A 411 11.63 -31.54 -28.49
C LEU A 411 11.78 -33.04 -28.18
N ALA A 412 10.72 -33.83 -28.42
CA ALA A 412 10.77 -35.29 -28.29
C ALA A 412 11.54 -35.94 -29.44
N ASP A 413 11.43 -35.42 -30.66
CA ASP A 413 12.27 -35.84 -31.79
C ASP A 413 13.74 -35.54 -31.55
N ARG A 414 14.08 -34.31 -31.15
CA ARG A 414 15.46 -33.93 -30.77
C ARG A 414 16.02 -34.80 -29.63
N ALA A 415 15.17 -35.24 -28.71
CA ALA A 415 15.55 -36.18 -27.65
C ALA A 415 16.05 -37.51 -28.23
N ARG A 416 15.27 -38.09 -29.15
CA ARG A 416 15.60 -39.34 -29.82
C ARG A 416 16.86 -39.22 -30.66
N GLU A 417 17.02 -38.11 -31.37
CA GLU A 417 18.24 -37.85 -32.16
C GLU A 417 19.49 -37.78 -31.28
N ALA A 418 19.41 -37.13 -30.12
CA ALA A 418 20.51 -37.06 -29.17
C ALA A 418 20.87 -38.45 -28.60
N GLU A 419 19.87 -39.26 -28.23
CA GLU A 419 20.05 -40.63 -27.76
C GLU A 419 20.73 -41.51 -28.83
N LEU A 420 20.26 -41.41 -30.09
CA LEU A 420 20.85 -42.12 -31.22
C LEU A 420 22.30 -41.70 -31.46
N ALA A 421 22.62 -40.40 -31.35
CA ALA A 421 23.98 -39.90 -31.49
C ALA A 421 24.92 -40.47 -30.41
N THR A 422 24.46 -40.54 -29.14
CA THR A 422 25.21 -41.16 -28.05
C THR A 422 25.39 -42.66 -28.26
N ALA A 423 24.34 -43.37 -28.68
CA ALA A 423 24.41 -44.80 -28.99
C ALA A 423 25.41 -45.09 -30.12
N GLN A 424 25.41 -44.27 -31.17
CA GLN A 424 26.37 -44.37 -32.28
C GLN A 424 27.80 -44.10 -31.81
N ALA A 425 28.02 -43.04 -31.02
CA ALA A 425 29.33 -42.73 -30.46
C ALA A 425 29.89 -43.86 -29.58
N LYS A 426 29.02 -44.53 -28.81
CA LYS A 426 29.38 -45.70 -28.00
C LYS A 426 29.81 -46.88 -28.89
N ALA A 427 29.02 -47.20 -29.92
CA ALA A 427 29.34 -48.28 -30.84
C ALA A 427 30.67 -48.03 -31.59
N ASP A 428 30.92 -46.79 -31.99
CA ASP A 428 32.18 -46.39 -32.64
C ASP A 428 33.38 -46.49 -31.69
N MET A 429 33.20 -46.11 -30.42
CA MET A 429 34.21 -46.31 -29.36
C MET A 429 34.53 -47.78 -29.16
N GLU A 430 33.53 -48.65 -29.00
CA GLU A 430 33.72 -50.09 -28.84
C GLU A 430 34.41 -50.73 -30.08
N LYS A 431 34.08 -50.25 -31.28
CA LYS A 431 34.73 -50.68 -32.53
C LYS A 431 36.19 -50.24 -32.57
N ALA A 432 36.50 -49.00 -32.21
CA ALA A 432 37.86 -48.47 -32.17
C ALA A 432 38.72 -49.18 -31.11
N GLN A 433 38.14 -49.45 -29.93
CA GLN A 433 38.77 -50.24 -28.87
C GLN A 433 39.15 -51.64 -29.35
N ARG A 434 38.22 -52.36 -29.98
CA ARG A 434 38.48 -53.69 -30.51
C ARG A 434 39.60 -53.69 -31.55
N LYS A 435 39.63 -52.69 -32.43
CA LYS A 435 40.71 -52.54 -33.42
C LYS A 435 42.07 -52.31 -32.77
N ALA A 436 42.14 -51.49 -31.72
CA ALA A 436 43.38 -51.17 -31.01
C ALA A 436 43.88 -52.31 -30.09
N ASN A 437 43.01 -53.26 -29.71
CA ASN A 437 43.36 -54.43 -28.89
C ASN A 437 44.05 -55.55 -29.68
N GLN A 438 44.18 -55.42 -31.01
CA GLN A 438 44.90 -56.39 -31.82
C GLN A 438 46.39 -56.43 -31.40
N PRO A 439 47.05 -57.61 -31.44
CA PRO A 439 48.44 -57.72 -31.01
C PRO A 439 49.35 -56.84 -31.88
N LYS A 440 50.19 -56.04 -31.22
CA LYS A 440 51.09 -55.06 -31.85
C LYS A 440 52.12 -55.73 -32.77
N GLU A 441 52.38 -57.02 -32.59
CA GLU A 441 53.32 -57.82 -33.37
C GLU A 441 52.82 -58.08 -34.80
N TYR A 442 51.51 -58.00 -35.05
CA TYR A 442 50.90 -58.28 -36.35
C TYR A 442 50.60 -57.02 -37.18
N ILE A 443 50.84 -55.83 -36.65
CA ILE A 443 50.48 -54.55 -37.27
C ILE A 443 51.72 -53.68 -37.35
N ALA A 444 51.91 -52.97 -38.46
CA ALA A 444 53.01 -52.01 -38.58
C ALA A 444 52.92 -50.95 -37.47
N ARG A 445 54.07 -50.57 -36.89
CA ARG A 445 54.12 -49.67 -35.72
C ARG A 445 53.33 -48.37 -35.93
N VAL A 446 53.45 -47.75 -37.11
CA VAL A 446 52.74 -46.50 -37.45
C VAL A 446 51.23 -46.74 -37.50
N ASP A 447 50.79 -47.83 -38.12
CA ASP A 447 49.37 -48.18 -38.19
C ASP A 447 48.80 -48.49 -36.82
N TYR A 448 49.55 -49.18 -35.95
CA TYR A 448 49.15 -49.42 -34.57
C TYR A 448 48.99 -48.10 -33.79
N GLN A 449 49.91 -47.15 -33.94
CA GLN A 449 49.80 -45.83 -33.32
C GLN A 449 48.55 -45.07 -33.80
N LYS A 450 48.22 -45.15 -35.09
CA LYS A 450 46.97 -44.58 -35.62
C LYS A 450 45.72 -45.22 -35.04
N LEU A 451 45.74 -46.54 -34.79
CA LEU A 451 44.63 -47.24 -34.12
C LEU A 451 44.47 -46.77 -32.66
N VAL A 452 45.58 -46.51 -31.95
CA VAL A 452 45.54 -45.94 -30.59
C VAL A 452 44.97 -44.51 -30.58
N ILE A 453 45.34 -43.68 -31.56
CA ILE A 453 44.78 -42.33 -31.73
C ILE A 453 43.28 -42.43 -32.04
N ALA A 454 42.86 -43.33 -32.94
CA ALA A 454 41.46 -43.54 -33.27
C ALA A 454 40.63 -44.02 -32.07
N ARG A 455 41.19 -44.89 -31.22
CA ARG A 455 40.59 -45.29 -29.94
C ARG A 455 40.40 -44.09 -29.02
N THR A 456 41.46 -43.32 -28.79
CA THR A 456 41.45 -42.13 -27.92
C THR A 456 40.44 -41.07 -28.43
N LYS A 457 40.37 -40.88 -29.76
CA LYS A 457 39.37 -40.03 -30.42
C LYS A 457 37.96 -40.49 -30.09
N ALA A 458 37.68 -41.79 -30.26
CA ALA A 458 36.36 -42.33 -30.06
C ALA A 458 35.94 -42.32 -28.58
N GLU A 459 36.86 -42.58 -27.64
CA GLU A 459 36.65 -42.42 -26.20
C GLU A 459 36.28 -40.97 -25.83
N ARG A 460 37.07 -39.99 -26.30
CA ARG A 460 36.78 -38.56 -26.07
C ARG A 460 35.46 -38.14 -26.71
N ARG A 461 35.20 -38.56 -27.94
CA ARG A 461 33.95 -38.25 -28.65
C ARG A 461 32.75 -38.81 -27.92
N MET A 462 32.81 -40.03 -27.40
CA MET A 462 31.74 -40.60 -26.59
C MET A 462 31.48 -39.76 -25.35
N ALA A 463 32.53 -39.43 -24.58
CA ALA A 463 32.39 -38.62 -23.37
C ALA A 463 31.78 -37.24 -23.63
N LEU A 464 32.27 -36.53 -24.65
CA LEU A 464 31.74 -35.22 -25.06
C LEU A 464 30.34 -35.30 -25.65
N THR A 465 30.00 -36.38 -26.37
CA THR A 465 28.64 -36.60 -26.89
C THR A 465 27.65 -36.83 -25.75
N THR A 466 28.03 -37.59 -24.71
CA THR A 466 27.21 -37.76 -23.49
C THR A 466 27.05 -36.45 -22.74
N GLN A 467 28.08 -35.63 -22.66
CA GLN A 467 27.98 -34.28 -22.06
C GLN A 467 27.04 -33.38 -22.88
N ARG A 468 27.20 -33.38 -24.21
CA ARG A 468 26.34 -32.65 -25.13
C ARG A 468 24.87 -33.08 -25.01
N GLU A 469 24.59 -34.37 -24.87
CA GLU A 469 23.23 -34.88 -24.66
C GLU A 469 22.58 -34.30 -23.39
N ARG A 470 23.34 -34.21 -22.29
CA ARG A 470 22.87 -33.57 -21.05
C ARG A 470 22.57 -32.09 -21.25
N VAL A 471 23.50 -31.35 -21.86
CA VAL A 471 23.30 -29.92 -22.15
C VAL A 471 22.12 -29.70 -23.10
N ALA A 472 21.95 -30.56 -24.11
CA ALA A 472 20.79 -30.54 -24.99
C ALA A 472 19.48 -30.89 -24.25
N ALA A 473 19.52 -31.72 -23.21
CA ALA A 473 18.35 -31.94 -22.35
C ALA A 473 17.99 -30.68 -21.55
N ASP A 474 19.00 -29.98 -21.01
CA ASP A 474 18.80 -28.73 -20.29
C ASP A 474 18.26 -27.62 -21.20
N GLU A 475 18.75 -27.53 -22.44
CA GLU A 475 18.25 -26.61 -23.47
C GLU A 475 16.80 -26.88 -23.84
N ARG A 476 16.45 -28.14 -24.11
CA ARG A 476 15.05 -28.54 -24.39
C ARG A 476 14.14 -28.22 -23.21
N ALA A 477 14.58 -28.48 -21.98
CA ALA A 477 13.82 -28.14 -20.78
C ALA A 477 13.64 -26.62 -20.62
N ALA A 478 14.67 -25.82 -20.92
CA ALA A 478 14.58 -24.36 -20.88
C ALA A 478 13.68 -23.80 -21.98
N GLU A 479 13.74 -24.35 -23.19
CA GLU A 479 12.86 -23.99 -24.31
C GLU A 479 11.40 -24.32 -24.02
N GLN A 480 11.12 -25.51 -23.43
CA GLN A 480 9.77 -25.85 -22.97
C GLN A 480 9.28 -24.90 -21.88
N ARG A 481 10.11 -24.61 -20.85
CA ARG A 481 9.75 -23.66 -19.78
C ARG A 481 9.43 -22.27 -20.31
N MET A 482 10.14 -21.80 -21.34
CA MET A 482 9.84 -20.52 -21.98
C MET A 482 8.48 -20.55 -22.68
N ALA A 483 8.17 -21.62 -23.41
CA ALA A 483 6.87 -21.78 -24.04
C ALA A 483 5.73 -21.89 -23.01
N ASP A 484 5.98 -22.60 -21.89
CA ASP A 484 5.04 -22.73 -20.78
C ASP A 484 4.78 -21.38 -20.11
N ALA A 485 5.83 -20.58 -19.86
CA ALA A 485 5.72 -19.25 -19.27
C ALA A 485 4.93 -18.27 -20.17
N ASP A 486 5.20 -18.27 -21.48
CA ASP A 486 4.46 -17.42 -22.42
C ASP A 486 2.97 -17.81 -22.49
N ALA A 487 2.65 -19.11 -22.45
CA ALA A 487 1.27 -19.59 -22.42
C ALA A 487 0.60 -19.27 -21.08
N GLY A 488 1.32 -19.42 -19.97
CA GLY A 488 0.87 -19.07 -18.62
C GLY A 488 0.52 -17.59 -18.48
N GLN A 489 1.29 -16.70 -19.11
CA GLN A 489 0.99 -15.27 -19.12
C GLN A 489 -0.35 -14.97 -19.79
N LEU A 490 -0.58 -15.53 -20.98
CA LEU A 490 -1.85 -15.35 -21.69
C LEU A 490 -3.03 -15.98 -20.93
N ASP A 491 -2.81 -17.12 -20.26
CA ASP A 491 -3.82 -17.76 -19.43
C ASP A 491 -4.20 -16.89 -18.22
N GLU A 492 -3.23 -16.29 -17.54
CA GLU A 492 -3.48 -15.36 -16.43
C GLU A 492 -4.17 -14.06 -16.90
N GLU A 493 -3.78 -13.52 -18.07
CA GLU A 493 -4.47 -12.37 -18.68
C GLU A 493 -5.93 -12.72 -19.01
N VAL A 494 -6.20 -13.90 -19.57
CA VAL A 494 -7.55 -14.39 -19.87
C VAL A 494 -8.35 -14.57 -18.58
N LYS A 495 -7.76 -15.18 -17.54
CA LYS A 495 -8.39 -15.38 -16.24
C LYS A 495 -8.75 -14.04 -15.60
N LYS A 496 -7.84 -13.07 -15.63
CA LYS A 496 -8.06 -11.70 -15.14
C LYS A 496 -9.15 -10.97 -15.91
N LEU A 497 -9.25 -11.16 -17.23
CA LEU A 497 -10.33 -10.59 -18.03
C LEU A 497 -11.68 -11.24 -17.71
N LYS A 498 -11.72 -12.55 -17.43
CA LYS A 498 -12.92 -13.26 -16.96
C LYS A 498 -13.37 -12.76 -15.58
N GLU A 499 -12.44 -12.59 -14.64
CA GLU A 499 -12.70 -12.03 -13.31
C GLU A 499 -13.16 -10.57 -13.40
N SER A 500 -12.49 -9.77 -14.23
CA SER A 500 -12.89 -8.40 -14.56
C SER A 500 -14.33 -8.36 -15.07
N LEU A 501 -14.68 -9.19 -16.04
CA LEU A 501 -16.03 -9.28 -16.61
C LEU A 501 -17.08 -9.67 -15.56
N ALA A 502 -16.75 -10.59 -14.65
CA ALA A 502 -17.62 -10.95 -13.55
C ALA A 502 -17.81 -9.78 -12.57
N SER A 503 -16.74 -9.02 -12.28
CA SER A 503 -16.78 -7.88 -11.36
C SER A 503 -17.60 -6.69 -11.86
N LEU A 504 -17.80 -6.57 -13.19
CA LEU A 504 -18.70 -5.56 -13.79
C LEU A 504 -20.16 -5.73 -13.35
N ASN A 505 -20.51 -6.91 -12.85
CA ASN A 505 -21.81 -7.23 -12.29
C ASN A 505 -21.75 -7.13 -10.77
N VAL A 506 -22.06 -5.96 -10.22
CA VAL A 506 -22.04 -5.75 -8.77
C VAL A 506 -23.34 -6.27 -8.15
N THR A 507 -23.21 -7.23 -7.24
CA THR A 507 -24.33 -7.87 -6.52
C THR A 507 -24.40 -7.42 -5.06
N ALA A 508 -25.59 -7.50 -4.46
CA ALA A 508 -25.80 -7.11 -3.07
C ALA A 508 -25.24 -8.17 -2.08
N PRO A 509 -24.26 -7.84 -1.22
CA PRO A 509 -23.72 -8.81 -0.26
C PRO A 509 -24.68 -9.15 0.89
N ARG A 510 -25.66 -8.28 1.15
CA ARG A 510 -26.74 -8.45 2.12
C ARG A 510 -28.02 -7.80 1.62
N GLY A 511 -29.15 -8.10 2.25
CA GLY A 511 -30.39 -7.37 1.99
C GLY A 511 -30.35 -5.96 2.57
N GLY A 512 -30.99 -5.00 1.91
CA GLY A 512 -30.98 -3.60 2.31
C GLY A 512 -31.73 -2.69 1.34
N ILE A 513 -31.64 -1.38 1.58
CA ILE A 513 -32.14 -0.35 0.64
C ILE A 513 -30.95 0.22 -0.11
N VAL A 514 -31.11 0.45 -1.42
CA VAL A 514 -30.11 1.11 -2.27
C VAL A 514 -30.43 2.60 -2.34
N LEU A 515 -29.46 3.46 -2.02
CA LEU A 515 -29.60 4.91 -2.14
C LEU A 515 -28.62 5.42 -3.19
N HIS A 516 -29.13 6.15 -4.19
CA HIS A 516 -28.29 6.69 -5.26
C HIS A 516 -27.47 7.87 -4.75
N GLN A 517 -26.20 7.91 -5.17
CA GLN A 517 -25.33 9.04 -4.87
C GLN A 517 -25.41 10.09 -5.98
N ASN A 518 -25.01 11.32 -5.65
CA ASN A 518 -24.93 12.39 -6.63
C ASN A 518 -23.65 12.23 -7.46
N SER A 519 -23.77 12.47 -8.77
CA SER A 519 -22.62 12.56 -9.66
C SER A 519 -21.88 13.89 -9.46
N TRP A 520 -20.58 13.91 -9.75
CA TRP A 520 -19.77 15.15 -9.77
C TRP A 520 -20.33 16.23 -10.70
N SER A 521 -21.08 15.87 -11.75
CA SER A 521 -21.74 16.80 -12.67
C SER A 521 -23.05 17.42 -12.13
N GLY A 522 -23.48 17.03 -10.92
CA GLY A 522 -24.81 17.34 -10.39
C GLY A 522 -25.88 16.38 -10.91
N GLY A 523 -26.77 15.93 -10.01
CA GLY A 523 -27.82 14.93 -10.30
C GLY A 523 -27.50 13.54 -9.76
N LYS A 524 -28.52 12.71 -9.55
CA LYS A 524 -28.36 11.32 -9.09
C LYS A 524 -27.79 10.44 -10.19
N VAL A 525 -26.96 9.48 -9.83
CA VAL A 525 -26.46 8.47 -10.78
C VAL A 525 -27.59 7.54 -11.20
N ASP A 526 -27.85 7.44 -12.50
CA ASP A 526 -28.88 6.57 -13.08
C ASP A 526 -28.36 5.80 -14.30
N VAL A 527 -29.17 4.90 -14.87
CA VAL A 527 -28.85 4.12 -16.07
C VAL A 527 -28.43 5.05 -17.22
N GLY A 528 -27.29 4.74 -17.85
CA GLY A 528 -26.66 5.55 -18.89
C GLY A 528 -25.62 6.55 -18.36
N SER A 529 -25.52 6.75 -17.05
CA SER A 529 -24.52 7.64 -16.45
C SER A 529 -23.11 7.09 -16.63
N GLN A 530 -22.16 7.97 -16.91
CA GLN A 530 -20.74 7.65 -16.94
C GLN A 530 -20.12 7.90 -15.56
N ILE A 531 -19.54 6.86 -14.98
CA ILE A 531 -18.94 6.88 -13.65
C ILE A 531 -17.44 6.66 -13.77
N TRP A 532 -16.68 7.47 -13.05
CA TRP A 532 -15.23 7.36 -12.96
C TRP A 532 -14.85 6.38 -11.84
N ARG A 533 -13.71 5.71 -12.00
CA ARG A 533 -13.15 4.93 -10.88
C ARG A 533 -12.97 5.80 -9.64
N GLY A 534 -13.27 5.22 -8.48
CA GLY A 534 -13.19 5.89 -7.19
C GLY A 534 -14.44 6.68 -6.81
N GLN A 535 -15.38 6.90 -7.73
CA GLN A 535 -16.67 7.52 -7.44
C GLN A 535 -17.67 6.47 -6.93
N SER A 536 -18.37 6.75 -5.83
CA SER A 536 -19.48 5.90 -5.37
C SER A 536 -20.72 6.15 -6.22
N VAL A 537 -21.36 5.07 -6.69
CA VAL A 537 -22.57 5.09 -7.54
C VAL A 537 -23.82 5.09 -6.67
N ALA A 538 -23.81 4.22 -5.66
CA ALA A 538 -24.87 4.07 -4.69
C ALA A 538 -24.28 3.73 -3.33
N GLN A 539 -25.13 3.75 -2.32
CA GLN A 539 -24.80 3.29 -0.99
C GLN A 539 -25.88 2.32 -0.52
N MET A 540 -25.49 1.30 0.24
CA MET A 540 -26.41 0.36 0.87
C MET A 540 -26.27 0.43 2.39
N PRO A 541 -27.03 1.31 3.05
CA PRO A 541 -27.07 1.41 4.51
C PRO A 541 -27.59 0.11 5.15
N ASP A 542 -27.10 -0.24 6.33
CA ASP A 542 -27.67 -1.34 7.13
C ASP A 542 -28.83 -0.84 7.99
N LEU A 543 -30.04 -1.22 7.62
CA LEU A 543 -31.26 -0.85 8.34
C LEU A 543 -31.33 -1.47 9.74
N SER A 544 -30.62 -2.56 10.00
CA SER A 544 -30.58 -3.20 11.32
C SER A 544 -29.69 -2.45 12.32
N THR A 545 -28.80 -1.58 11.83
CA THR A 545 -27.84 -0.81 12.65
C THR A 545 -28.13 0.69 12.63
N LEU A 546 -29.38 1.09 12.39
CA LEU A 546 -29.76 2.50 12.42
C LEU A 546 -29.57 3.08 13.82
N ALA A 547 -28.87 4.21 13.86
CA ALA A 547 -28.64 5.01 15.04
C ALA A 547 -28.88 6.49 14.71
N VAL A 548 -28.98 7.30 15.75
CA VAL A 548 -29.02 8.75 15.60
C VAL A 548 -27.67 9.30 15.98
N ARG A 549 -27.07 10.08 15.07
CA ARG A 549 -25.91 10.92 15.34
C ARG A 549 -26.43 12.31 15.65
N ALA A 550 -26.06 12.87 16.78
CA ALA A 550 -26.41 14.24 17.16
C ALA A 550 -25.18 14.98 17.64
N MET A 551 -25.17 16.30 17.47
CA MET A 551 -24.04 17.15 17.88
C MET A 551 -24.41 17.88 19.17
N LEU A 552 -23.70 17.57 20.25
CA LEU A 552 -23.93 18.16 21.57
C LEU A 552 -22.94 19.32 21.80
N PRO A 553 -23.39 20.55 22.08
CA PRO A 553 -22.49 21.64 22.46
C PRO A 553 -21.65 21.30 23.69
N GLU A 554 -20.35 21.64 23.68
CA GLU A 554 -19.40 21.31 24.74
C GLU A 554 -19.87 21.76 26.15
N ARG A 555 -20.55 22.92 26.23
CA ARG A 555 -21.05 23.50 27.49
C ARG A 555 -22.11 22.64 28.18
N GLU A 556 -22.78 21.77 27.42
CA GLU A 556 -23.85 20.90 27.91
C GLU A 556 -23.35 19.48 28.23
N LEU A 557 -22.05 19.23 28.08
CA LEU A 557 -21.43 17.91 28.23
C LEU A 557 -21.65 17.31 29.63
N THR A 558 -21.66 18.12 30.69
CA THR A 558 -21.86 17.66 32.08
C THR A 558 -23.28 17.20 32.38
N ARG A 559 -24.26 17.59 31.56
CA ARG A 559 -25.68 17.23 31.77
C ARG A 559 -26.06 15.88 31.17
N VAL A 560 -25.17 15.29 30.36
CA VAL A 560 -25.44 14.10 29.56
C VAL A 560 -24.53 12.96 30.00
N SER A 561 -25.10 11.78 30.23
CA SER A 561 -24.34 10.58 30.61
C SER A 561 -24.59 9.40 29.67
N PRO A 562 -23.57 8.58 29.36
CA PRO A 562 -23.76 7.33 28.65
C PRO A 562 -24.79 6.45 29.36
N GLY A 563 -25.69 5.83 28.59
CA GLY A 563 -26.77 4.97 29.09
C GLY A 563 -28.08 5.69 29.42
N GLN A 564 -28.13 7.03 29.35
CA GLN A 564 -29.35 7.81 29.58
C GLN A 564 -30.39 7.55 28.47
N ARG A 565 -31.66 7.52 28.87
CA ARG A 565 -32.80 7.40 27.95
C ARG A 565 -33.13 8.76 27.35
N VAL A 566 -33.34 8.79 26.04
CA VAL A 566 -33.67 10.00 25.28
C VAL A 566 -34.91 9.76 24.42
N ARG A 567 -35.60 10.84 24.07
CA ARG A 567 -36.72 10.80 23.13
C ARG A 567 -36.24 11.38 21.80
N VAL A 568 -36.34 10.58 20.74
CA VAL A 568 -36.00 11.00 19.38
C VAL A 568 -37.29 11.33 18.64
N VAL A 569 -37.41 12.54 18.13
CA VAL A 569 -38.55 13.02 17.35
C VAL A 569 -38.13 13.17 15.89
N VAL A 570 -38.81 12.49 14.97
CA VAL A 570 -38.45 12.52 13.54
C VAL A 570 -39.10 13.72 12.84
N ALA A 571 -38.30 14.56 12.18
CA ALA A 571 -38.81 15.69 11.42
C ALA A 571 -39.62 15.23 10.19
N GLY A 572 -40.78 15.85 9.95
CA GLY A 572 -41.50 15.70 8.69
C GLY A 572 -42.52 14.55 8.56
N GLY A 573 -43.11 14.03 9.65
CA GLY A 573 -44.28 13.16 9.52
C GLY A 573 -44.89 12.70 10.84
N GLY A 574 -45.99 13.37 11.24
CA GLY A 574 -46.98 12.95 12.25
C GLY A 574 -46.42 12.43 13.58
N ASP A 575 -45.94 13.32 14.45
CA ASP A 575 -45.67 13.07 15.88
C ASP A 575 -45.01 11.71 16.23
N ARG A 576 -44.12 11.22 15.34
CA ARG A 576 -43.40 9.96 15.52
C ARG A 576 -42.23 10.19 16.47
N SER A 577 -42.48 10.00 17.76
CA SER A 577 -41.44 9.95 18.79
C SER A 577 -41.07 8.51 19.12
N MET A 578 -39.79 8.27 19.39
CA MET A 578 -39.28 6.96 19.80
C MET A 578 -38.31 7.11 20.97
N SER A 579 -38.21 6.05 21.77
CA SER A 579 -37.22 6.00 22.84
C SER A 579 -35.90 5.43 22.31
N GLY A 580 -34.81 6.03 22.74
CA GLY A 580 -33.47 5.53 22.51
C GLY A 580 -32.62 5.65 23.76
N ARG A 581 -31.41 5.11 23.67
CA ARG A 581 -30.39 5.21 24.71
C ARG A 581 -29.11 5.76 24.13
N ILE A 582 -28.48 6.66 24.86
CA ILE A 582 -27.13 7.13 24.54
C ILE A 582 -26.17 5.95 24.74
N VAL A 583 -25.54 5.49 23.67
CA VAL A 583 -24.57 4.39 23.73
C VAL A 583 -23.16 4.93 23.80
N GLU A 584 -22.89 6.01 23.07
CA GLU A 584 -21.56 6.57 22.92
C GLU A 584 -21.61 8.09 22.97
N LEU A 585 -20.62 8.66 23.63
CA LEU A 585 -20.38 10.10 23.73
C LEU A 585 -18.93 10.33 23.31
N GLY A 586 -18.75 10.92 22.13
CA GLY A 586 -17.47 11.04 21.42
C GLY A 586 -16.36 11.58 22.31
N GLY A 587 -15.20 10.94 22.27
CA GLY A 587 -14.09 11.24 23.19
C GLY A 587 -13.44 12.62 23.03
N THR A 588 -13.83 13.39 22.02
CA THR A 588 -13.15 14.60 21.54
C THR A 588 -14.16 15.69 21.24
N VAL A 589 -13.77 16.95 21.47
CA VAL A 589 -14.53 18.14 21.06
C VAL A 589 -13.97 18.62 19.72
N HIS A 590 -14.85 18.91 18.77
CA HIS A 590 -14.47 19.49 17.49
C HIS A 590 -15.42 20.62 17.10
N SER A 591 -15.04 21.41 16.10
CA SER A 591 -15.93 22.43 15.55
C SER A 591 -17.13 21.78 14.82
N LYS A 592 -18.34 22.29 15.03
CA LYS A 592 -19.57 21.83 14.37
C LYS A 592 -19.46 21.92 12.84
N SER A 593 -18.89 23.00 12.33
CA SER A 593 -18.54 23.15 10.92
C SER A 593 -17.52 24.28 10.73
N ARG A 594 -17.09 24.54 9.49
CA ARG A 594 -16.29 25.73 9.18
C ARG A 594 -17.05 27.04 9.30
N VAL A 595 -18.36 27.00 9.06
CA VAL A 595 -19.22 28.20 9.04
C VAL A 595 -19.72 28.51 10.45
N GLU A 596 -20.05 27.46 11.20
CA GLU A 596 -20.44 27.52 12.60
C GLU A 596 -19.33 26.92 13.45
N ALA A 597 -18.40 27.76 13.88
CA ALA A 597 -17.24 27.39 14.70
C ALA A 597 -17.61 27.12 16.18
N VAL A 598 -18.67 26.35 16.41
CA VAL A 598 -19.16 26.01 17.75
C VAL A 598 -18.53 24.69 18.18
N PRO A 599 -17.82 24.63 19.32
CA PRO A 599 -17.30 23.38 19.87
C PRO A 599 -18.44 22.42 20.25
N VAL A 600 -18.45 21.24 19.62
CA VAL A 600 -19.44 20.18 19.82
C VAL A 600 -18.76 18.82 20.05
N VAL A 601 -19.52 17.91 20.64
CA VAL A 601 -19.17 16.51 20.84
C VAL A 601 -20.21 15.65 20.15
N ASP A 602 -19.76 14.68 19.36
CA ASP A 602 -20.65 13.74 18.70
C ASP A 602 -21.30 12.78 19.72
N LEU A 603 -22.61 12.59 19.59
CA LEU A 603 -23.43 11.70 20.40
C LEU A 603 -24.01 10.61 19.50
N VAL A 604 -23.90 9.34 19.91
CA VAL A 604 -24.58 8.22 19.25
C VAL A 604 -25.69 7.67 20.13
N VAL A 605 -26.92 7.75 19.62
CA VAL A 605 -28.11 7.20 20.26
C VAL A 605 -28.55 5.94 19.53
N ARG A 606 -28.61 4.81 20.25
CA ARG A 606 -29.22 3.57 19.76
C ARG A 606 -30.72 3.61 20.01
N LEU A 607 -31.50 3.25 19.00
CA LEU A 607 -32.96 3.21 19.09
C LEU A 607 -33.39 1.90 19.77
N ASP A 608 -34.35 1.98 20.70
CA ASP A 608 -34.87 0.79 21.42
C ASP A 608 -35.88 -0.01 20.58
N GLN A 609 -36.43 0.60 19.54
CA GLN A 609 -37.43 -0.02 18.65
C GLN A 609 -36.80 -0.47 17.34
N ASP A 610 -37.29 -1.59 16.79
CA ASP A 610 -36.84 -2.12 15.50
C ASP A 610 -37.06 -1.06 14.39
N PRO A 611 -35.97 -0.54 13.79
CA PRO A 611 -36.05 0.50 12.76
C PRO A 611 -36.90 0.08 11.55
N GLY A 612 -36.98 -1.24 11.27
CA GLY A 612 -37.76 -1.80 10.17
C GLY A 612 -39.27 -1.60 10.30
N ARG A 613 -39.78 -1.41 11.53
CA ARG A 613 -41.22 -1.22 11.79
C ARG A 613 -41.70 0.21 11.55
N LEU A 614 -40.79 1.18 11.58
CA LEU A 614 -41.07 2.63 11.47
C LEU A 614 -40.75 3.23 10.10
N LYS A 615 -40.24 2.43 9.14
CA LYS A 615 -39.80 2.87 7.80
C LYS A 615 -38.87 4.09 7.87
N LEU A 616 -37.91 4.07 8.78
CA LEU A 616 -36.91 5.13 8.91
C LEU A 616 -35.95 5.09 7.72
N LYS A 617 -35.58 6.27 7.24
CA LYS A 617 -34.62 6.41 6.14
C LYS A 617 -33.35 7.10 6.66
N PRO A 618 -32.15 6.60 6.29
CA PRO A 618 -30.90 7.32 6.50
C PRO A 618 -30.96 8.74 5.92
N GLY A 619 -30.36 9.71 6.61
CA GLY A 619 -30.37 11.12 6.26
C GLY A 619 -31.62 11.90 6.72
N GLN A 620 -32.53 11.29 7.48
CA GLN A 620 -33.65 12.01 8.09
C GLN A 620 -33.19 12.84 9.29
N ALA A 621 -33.50 14.13 9.27
CA ALA A 621 -33.29 15.01 10.42
C ALA A 621 -34.20 14.59 11.59
N VAL A 622 -33.62 14.57 12.78
CA VAL A 622 -34.29 14.24 14.02
C VAL A 622 -33.91 15.24 15.10
N GLN A 623 -34.83 15.46 16.03
CA GLN A 623 -34.56 16.22 17.24
C GLN A 623 -34.47 15.24 18.39
N VAL A 624 -33.35 15.24 19.10
CA VAL A 624 -33.15 14.41 20.29
C VAL A 624 -33.45 15.27 21.51
N GLU A 625 -34.47 14.87 22.26
CA GLU A 625 -34.83 15.46 23.54
C GLU A 625 -34.21 14.62 24.67
N ILE A 626 -33.29 15.25 25.39
CA ILE A 626 -32.62 14.66 26.54
C ILE A 626 -33.32 15.17 27.80
N PRO A 627 -34.06 14.31 28.54
CA PRO A 627 -34.73 14.74 29.76
C PRO A 627 -33.70 15.07 30.83
N VAL A 628 -33.96 16.14 31.59
CA VAL A 628 -33.14 16.52 32.75
C VAL A 628 -33.21 15.38 33.77
N VAL A 629 -32.06 14.84 34.17
CA VAL A 629 -31.99 13.89 35.28
C VAL A 629 -32.00 14.70 36.58
N PRO A 630 -33.03 14.58 37.43
CA PRO A 630 -33.03 15.26 38.72
C PRO A 630 -32.00 14.57 39.62
N GLY A 631 -30.86 15.24 39.84
CA GLY A 631 -29.87 14.84 40.83
C GLY A 631 -28.69 14.02 40.29
N ALA A 632 -27.70 14.71 39.72
CA ALA A 632 -26.30 14.32 39.76
C ALA A 632 -25.47 15.50 40.30
N SER A 633 -25.86 16.01 41.47
CA SER A 633 -25.00 16.84 42.30
C SER A 633 -24.48 15.97 43.43
N ARG A 634 -23.23 15.50 43.29
CA ARG A 634 -22.24 15.42 44.37
C ARG A 634 -20.85 15.10 43.84
#